data_AF-A0AAJ0H9N9-F1
#
_entry.id   AF-A0AAJ0H9N9-F1
#
_cell.length_a   1.000
_cell.length_b   1.000
_cell.length_c   1.000
_cell.angle_alpha   90.00
_cell.angle_beta   90.00
_cell.angle_gamma   90.00
#
_symmetry.space_group_name_H-M   'P 1'
#
loop_
_entity.id
_entity.type
_entity.pdbx_description
1 polymer ?
#
loop_
_entity_poly.entity_id
_entity_poly.type
_entity_poly.pdbx_seq_one_letter_code
_entity_poly.pdbx_strand_id
1 'polypeptide(L)' 'MGQFDWFGSIGATPQAVAVLNDQPILFTILIIVLVAVILQIVLLWYIHYATLKPEQKVKKDKKDGAKGGAKGVWTHEG' A
#
# COMPACT_ATOMS: atom_id res chain seq x y z
N MET A 1 -17.29 -7.15 -27.85
CA MET A 1 -16.87 -6.37 -26.67
C MET A 1 -15.63 -7.04 -26.13
N GLY A 2 -14.52 -6.31 -26.13
CA GLY A 2 -13.27 -6.76 -25.55
C GLY A 2 -13.40 -6.91 -24.02
N GLN A 3 -12.63 -7.83 -23.46
CA GLN A 3 -12.63 -8.13 -22.02
C GLN A 3 -12.29 -6.89 -21.18
N PHE A 4 -11.52 -5.96 -21.75
CA PHE A 4 -11.05 -4.75 -21.07
C PHE A 4 -11.82 -3.48 -21.49
N ASP A 5 -12.93 -3.56 -22.24
CA ASP A 5 -13.66 -2.37 -22.70
C ASP A 5 -14.19 -1.51 -21.53
N TRP A 6 -14.45 -2.12 -20.38
CA TRP A 6 -14.83 -1.41 -19.15
C TRP A 6 -13.67 -0.59 -18.55
N PHE A 7 -12.41 -0.82 -18.93
CA PHE A 7 -11.30 0.05 -18.51
C PHE A 7 -11.49 1.49 -19.02
N GLY A 8 -12.22 1.67 -20.13
CA GLY A 8 -12.59 3.01 -20.59
C GLY A 8 -13.48 3.77 -19.59
N SER A 9 -14.33 3.08 -18.82
CA SER A 9 -15.22 3.74 -17.84
C SER A 9 -14.50 4.24 -16.59
N ILE A 10 -13.33 3.66 -16.29
CA ILE A 10 -12.44 4.10 -15.20
C ILE A 10 -11.34 5.08 -15.69
N GLY A 11 -11.40 5.51 -16.95
CA GLY A 11 -10.52 6.54 -17.50
C GLY A 11 -9.30 6.03 -18.28
N ALA A 12 -9.26 4.76 -18.68
CA ALA A 12 -8.20 4.27 -19.56
C ALA A 12 -8.34 4.85 -20.97
N THR A 13 -7.21 5.16 -21.61
CA THR A 13 -7.21 5.62 -23.00
C THR A 13 -7.65 4.49 -23.94
N PRO A 14 -8.30 4.79 -25.07
CA PRO A 14 -8.70 3.77 -26.04
C PRO A 14 -7.52 2.92 -26.54
N GLN A 15 -6.33 3.52 -26.69
CA GLN A 15 -5.13 2.77 -27.05
C GLN A 15 -4.70 1.78 -25.96
N ALA A 16 -4.78 2.17 -24.68
CA ALA A 16 -4.47 1.25 -23.58
C ALA A 16 -5.47 0.08 -23.55
N VAL A 17 -6.76 0.35 -23.76
CA VAL A 17 -7.80 -0.69 -23.84
C VAL A 17 -7.56 -1.63 -25.02
N ALA A 18 -7.19 -1.11 -26.19
CA ALA A 18 -6.86 -1.92 -27.36
C ALA A 18 -5.65 -2.84 -27.10
N VAL A 19 -4.55 -2.30 -26.55
CA VAL A 19 -3.35 -3.10 -26.22
C VAL A 19 -3.65 -4.18 -25.19
N LEU A 20 -4.47 -3.88 -24.17
CA LEU A 20 -4.87 -4.87 -23.16
C LEU A 20 -5.74 -5.98 -23.78
N ASN A 21 -6.63 -5.63 -24.71
CA ASN A 21 -7.44 -6.61 -25.44
C ASN A 21 -6.61 -7.45 -26.44
N ASP A 22 -5.62 -6.85 -27.10
CA ASP A 22 -4.72 -7.54 -28.04
C ASP A 22 -3.72 -8.45 -27.30
N GLN A 23 -3.31 -8.05 -26.10
CA GLN A 23 -2.31 -8.75 -25.30
C GLN A 23 -2.78 -8.92 -23.84
N PRO A 24 -3.75 -9.82 -23.58
CA PRO A 24 -4.28 -10.04 -22.24
C PRO A 24 -3.23 -10.52 -21.23
N ILE A 25 -2.14 -11.13 -21.71
CA ILE A 25 -1.01 -11.54 -20.86
C ILE A 25 -0.26 -10.35 -20.25
N LEU A 26 -0.22 -9.19 -20.95
CA LEU A 26 0.43 -7.98 -20.46
C LEU A 26 -0.22 -7.49 -19.16
N PHE A 27 -1.55 -7.55 -19.10
CA PHE A 27 -2.31 -7.21 -17.89
C PHE A 27 -1.98 -8.16 -16.74
N THR A 28 -1.92 -9.47 -17.02
CA THR A 28 -1.61 -10.49 -16.02
C THR A 28 -0.22 -10.29 -15.43
N ILE A 29 0.77 -9.99 -16.28
CA ILE A 29 2.15 -9.69 -15.85
C ILE A 29 2.16 -8.45 -14.95
N LEU A 30 1.44 -7.38 -15.32
CA LEU A 30 1.36 -6.17 -14.52
C LEU A 30 0.84 -6.46 -13.10
N ILE A 31 -0.23 -7.26 -12.97
CA ILE A 31 -0.78 -7.65 -11.68
C ILE A 31 0.22 -8.49 -10.88
N ILE A 32 0.89 -9.47 -11.50
CA ILE A 32 1.90 -10.30 -10.83
C ILE A 32 3.04 -9.44 -10.29
N VAL A 33 3.57 -8.52 -11.10
CA VAL A 33 4.65 -7.61 -10.68
C VAL A 33 4.18 -6.73 -9.52
N LEU A 34 2.97 -6.17 -9.59
CA LEU A 34 2.43 -5.34 -8.51
C LEU A 34 2.30 -6.12 -7.20
N VAL A 35 1.79 -7.34 -7.25
CA VAL A 35 1.69 -8.23 -6.09
C VAL A 35 3.06 -8.59 -5.55
N ALA A 36 4.02 -8.94 -6.42
CA ALA A 36 5.38 -9.26 -6.02
C ALA A 36 6.07 -8.07 -5.32
N VAL A 37 5.91 -6.85 -5.83
CA VAL A 37 6.46 -5.63 -5.22
C VAL A 37 5.81 -5.35 -3.87
N ILE A 38 4.48 -5.49 -3.75
CA ILE A 38 3.78 -5.32 -2.46
C ILE A 38 4.29 -6.34 -1.44
N LEU A 39 4.41 -7.62 -1.82
CA LEU A 39 4.93 -8.67 -0.96
C LEU A 39 6.38 -8.37 -0.52
N GLN A 40 7.23 -7.88 -1.42
CA GLN A 40 8.59 -7.46 -1.07
C GLN A 40 8.59 -6.30 -0.07
N ILE A 41 7.76 -5.27 -0.26
CA ILE A 41 7.65 -4.14 0.66
C ILE A 41 7.21 -4.63 2.05
N VAL A 42 6.20 -5.50 2.12
CA VAL A 42 5.71 -6.06 3.39
C VAL A 42 6.77 -6.92 4.07
N LEU A 43 7.49 -7.75 3.30
CA LEU A 43 8.58 -8.57 3.83
C LEU A 43 9.72 -7.71 4.39
N LEU A 44 10.12 -6.66 3.66
CA LEU A 44 11.13 -5.70 4.11
C LEU A 44 10.67 -4.96 5.37
N TRP A 45 9.40 -4.56 5.44
CA TRP A 45 8.83 -3.94 6.63
C TRP A 45 8.84 -4.89 7.83
N TYR A 46 8.48 -6.17 7.63
CA TYR A 46 8.53 -7.18 8.67
C TYR A 46 9.95 -7.43 9.17
N ILE A 47 10.92 -7.57 8.27
CA ILE A 47 12.33 -7.73 8.64
C ILE A 47 12.82 -6.48 9.38
N HIS A 48 12.48 -5.29 8.91
CA HIS A 48 12.81 -4.03 9.59
C HIS A 48 12.23 -4.01 11.01
N TYR A 49 10.97 -4.39 11.19
CA TYR A 49 10.34 -4.48 12.50
C TYR A 49 10.99 -5.53 13.42
N ALA A 50 11.29 -6.71 12.88
CA ALA A 50 11.91 -7.81 13.63
C ALA A 50 13.34 -7.48 14.08
N THR A 51 14.13 -6.85 13.21
CA THR A 51 15.55 -6.51 13.44
C THR A 51 15.77 -5.24 14.26
N LEU A 52 14.74 -4.43 14.52
CA LEU A 52 14.84 -3.33 15.49
C LEU A 52 15.27 -3.88 16.85
N LYS A 53 16.40 -3.37 17.37
CA LYS A 53 16.91 -3.75 18.69
C LYS A 53 15.83 -3.56 19.77
N PRO A 54 15.77 -4.43 20.79
CA PRO A 54 14.76 -4.34 21.86
C PRO A 54 14.75 -2.94 22.53
N GLU A 55 15.90 -2.29 22.65
CA GLU A 55 16.03 -0.92 23.18
C GLU A 55 15.34 0.16 22.33
N GLN A 56 15.22 -0.03 21.01
CA GLN A 56 14.51 0.89 20.10
C GLN A 56 13.00 0.64 20.10
N LYS A 57 12.56 -0.59 20.40
CA LYS A 57 11.14 -0.95 20.57
C LYS A 57 10.55 -0.23 21.80
N VAL A 58 11.24 -0.28 22.95
CA VAL A 58 10.82 0.43 24.17
C VAL A 58 10.74 1.95 23.97
N LYS A 59 11.63 2.55 23.18
CA LYS A 59 11.57 4.00 22.86
C LYS A 59 10.44 4.34 21.88
N LYS A 60 10.10 3.48 20.92
CA LYS A 60 8.94 3.66 20.03
C LYS A 60 7.63 3.52 20.80
N ASP A 61 7.49 2.50 21.64
CA ASP A 61 6.30 2.28 22.46
C ASP A 61 6.06 3.45 23.43
N LYS A 62 7.12 4.00 24.04
CA LYS A 62 7.02 5.22 24.87
C LYS A 62 6.63 6.46 24.06
N LYS A 63 7.11 6.57 22.81
CA LYS A 63 6.83 7.73 21.94
C LYS A 63 5.41 7.67 21.36
N ASP A 64 4.91 6.49 21.05
CA ASP A 64 3.55 6.28 20.53
C ASP A 64 2.51 6.37 21.67
N GLY A 65 2.83 5.90 22.89
CA GLY A 65 2.04 6.16 24.10
C GLY A 65 1.96 7.64 24.45
N ALA A 66 3.05 8.40 24.29
CA ALA A 66 3.05 9.85 24.51
C ALA A 66 2.24 10.62 23.44
N LYS A 67 2.21 10.13 22.19
CA LYS A 67 1.38 10.73 21.12
C LYS A 67 -0.10 10.37 21.23
N GLY A 68 -0.45 9.23 21.86
CA GLY A 68 -1.83 8.85 22.18
C GLY A 68 -2.44 9.70 23.32
N GLY A 69 -1.62 10.13 24.30
CA GLY A 69 -2.07 10.98 25.40
C GLY A 69 -2.24 12.47 25.03
N ALA A 70 -1.47 12.98 24.07
CA ALA A 70 -1.50 14.40 23.70
C ALA A 70 -2.71 14.81 22.84
N LYS A 71 -3.48 13.87 22.30
CA LYS A 71 -4.70 14.17 21.52
C LYS A 71 -5.99 14.13 22.35
N GLY A 72 -5.91 13.71 23.62
CA GLY A 72 -7.07 13.63 24.53
C GLY A 72 -7.19 14.77 25.55
N VAL A 73 -6.23 15.70 25.62
CA VAL A 73 -6.20 16.80 26.61
C VAL A 73 -6.37 18.15 25.93
N TRP A 74 -7.39 18.29 25.08
CA TRP A 74 -7.89 19.58 24.59
C TRP A 74 -9.42 19.60 24.52
N THR A 75 -10.10 18.90 25.43
CA THR A 75 -11.53 19.10 25.65
C THR A 75 -11.76 19.84 26.97
N HIS A 76 -11.96 21.16 26.84
CA HIS A 76 -12.85 22.01 27.64
C HIS A 76 -12.92 21.77 29.15
N GLU A 77 -12.17 22.54 29.93
CA GLU A 77 -12.54 23.12 31.24
C GLU A 77 -11.60 24.33 31.41
N GLY A 78 -11.96 25.57 31.71
CA GLY A 78 -13.19 26.27 32.10
C GLY A 78 -12.76 27.72 32.36
#